data_AF-A0AAD9JCW9-F1
#
_entry.id   AF-A0AAD9JCW9-F1
#
_cell.length_a   1.000
_cell.length_b   1.000
_cell.length_c   1.000
_cell.angle_alpha   90.00
_cell.angle_beta   90.00
_cell.angle_gamma   90.00
#
_symmetry.space_group_name_H-M   'P 1'
#
loop_
_entity.id
_entity.type
_entity.pdbx_description
1 polymer ?
#
loop_
_entity_poly.entity_id
_entity_poly.type
_entity_poly.pdbx_seq_one_letter_code
_entity_poly.pdbx_strand_id
1 'polypeptide(L)'
;MFIKEGLIWMLIVVLTSDPVYGEFSIVQMLKCIKSHLDLKNEEEKCPYRKMKMMFFKWKQINCENCQYYFQCISNYKAIYGCQNSETNKRATTIIRDCSVSAGLRPITDQGRAAESLGRNGGNCAAKYLCDSNCNYNPQDNTCTSSNCYVDV
;
A
#
# COMPACT_ATOMS: atom_id res chain seq x y z
N MET A 1 -42.04 -28.19 -33.52
CA MET A 1 -42.14 -27.12 -32.50
C MET A 1 -41.04 -27.38 -31.48
N PHE A 2 -39.95 -26.63 -31.56
CA PHE A 2 -38.71 -26.92 -30.85
C PHE A 2 -38.76 -26.48 -29.38
N ILE A 3 -38.14 -27.32 -28.55
CA ILE A 3 -38.00 -27.27 -27.10
C ILE A 3 -37.21 -26.00 -26.69
N LYS A 4 -37.76 -25.18 -25.79
CA LYS A 4 -37.03 -24.08 -25.12
C LYS A 4 -36.52 -24.55 -23.77
N GLU A 5 -35.36 -25.17 -23.78
CA GLU A 5 -34.47 -25.36 -22.64
C GLU A 5 -33.25 -24.46 -22.86
N GLY A 6 -32.80 -23.78 -21.82
CA GLY A 6 -31.49 -23.10 -21.82
C GLY A 6 -31.56 -21.58 -21.71
N LEU A 7 -31.40 -21.09 -20.49
CA LEU A 7 -30.53 -19.96 -20.13
C LEU A 7 -30.58 -19.78 -18.60
N ILE A 8 -30.23 -20.85 -17.90
CA ILE A 8 -29.53 -20.75 -16.61
C ILE A 8 -28.05 -20.63 -16.99
N TRP A 9 -27.33 -19.77 -16.27
CA TRP A 9 -25.87 -19.61 -16.17
C TRP A 9 -25.33 -18.25 -16.61
N MET A 10 -24.69 -17.62 -15.63
CA MET A 10 -23.61 -16.64 -15.74
C MET A 10 -23.98 -15.22 -16.14
N LEU A 11 -24.54 -14.49 -15.17
CA LEU A 11 -23.87 -13.27 -14.74
C LEU A 11 -23.30 -13.53 -13.35
N ILE A 12 -22.10 -14.09 -13.35
CA ILE A 12 -21.18 -14.04 -12.22
C ILE A 12 -21.10 -12.57 -11.85
N VAL A 13 -21.66 -12.23 -10.70
CA VAL A 13 -21.39 -10.97 -10.04
C VAL A 13 -19.90 -11.00 -9.76
N VAL A 14 -19.10 -10.35 -10.61
CA VAL A 14 -17.74 -9.98 -10.29
C VAL A 14 -17.86 -8.91 -9.21
N LEU A 15 -18.09 -9.36 -7.98
CA LEU A 15 -17.81 -8.58 -6.79
C LEU A 15 -16.28 -8.43 -6.75
N THR A 16 -15.74 -7.43 -7.46
CA THR A 16 -14.53 -6.76 -6.99
C THR A 16 -14.91 -5.97 -5.74
N SER A 17 -15.44 -6.63 -4.72
CA SER A 17 -15.43 -6.09 -3.38
C SER A 17 -13.98 -6.19 -2.95
N ASP A 18 -13.24 -5.09 -3.12
CA ASP A 18 -12.06 -4.85 -2.31
C ASP A 18 -12.38 -5.34 -0.89
N PRO A 19 -11.53 -6.18 -0.26
CA PRO A 19 -11.78 -6.60 1.10
C PRO A 19 -11.96 -5.34 1.92
N VAL A 20 -13.18 -5.12 2.41
CA VAL A 20 -13.50 -4.04 3.34
C VAL A 20 -12.64 -4.35 4.57
N TYR A 21 -11.46 -3.74 4.61
CA TYR A 21 -10.52 -3.91 5.70
C TYR A 21 -11.21 -3.40 6.97
N GLY A 22 -11.76 -4.32 7.74
CA GLY A 22 -12.59 -3.99 8.89
C GLY A 22 -11.80 -3.20 9.93
N GLU A 23 -12.50 -2.38 10.70
CA GLU A 23 -11.96 -1.67 11.87
C GLU A 23 -11.15 -2.60 12.80
N PHE A 24 -11.58 -3.86 12.88
CA PHE A 24 -10.89 -4.96 13.58
C PHE A 24 -9.44 -5.18 13.11
N SER A 25 -9.17 -5.15 11.80
CA SER A 25 -7.83 -5.33 11.24
C SER A 25 -6.90 -4.18 11.58
N ILE A 26 -7.40 -2.94 11.65
CA ILE A 26 -6.59 -1.79 12.07
C ILE A 26 -6.19 -1.91 13.55
N VAL A 27 -7.12 -2.34 14.42
CA VAL A 27 -6.83 -2.56 15.85
C VAL A 27 -5.78 -3.65 16.04
N GLN A 28 -5.86 -4.76 15.30
CA GLN A 28 -4.86 -5.83 15.35
C GLN A 28 -3.47 -5.35 14.91
N MET A 29 -3.39 -4.60 13.81
CA MET A 29 -2.13 -4.01 13.35
C MET A 29 -1.53 -3.10 14.43
N LEU A 30 -2.34 -2.23 15.05
CA LEU A 30 -1.86 -1.32 16.09
C LEU A 30 -1.37 -2.05 17.34
N LYS A 31 -2.05 -3.14 17.74
CA LYS A 31 -1.59 -3.99 18.84
C LYS A 31 -0.23 -4.62 18.53
N CYS A 32 -0.06 -5.18 17.33
CA CYS A 32 1.21 -5.75 16.88
C CYS A 32 2.33 -4.69 16.84
N ILE A 33 2.06 -3.50 16.30
CA ILE A 33 3.06 -2.42 16.26
C ILE A 33 3.50 -2.05 17.68
N LYS A 34 2.55 -1.87 18.61
CA LYS A 34 2.86 -1.49 19.99
C LYS A 34 3.58 -2.57 20.80
N SER A 35 3.49 -3.85 20.40
CA SER A 35 4.26 -4.93 21.04
C SER A 35 5.70 -5.03 20.55
N HIS A 36 6.04 -4.40 19.42
CA HIS A 36 7.35 -4.51 18.79
C HIS A 36 8.13 -3.19 18.69
N LEU A 37 7.45 -2.04 18.74
CA LEU A 37 8.03 -0.70 18.67
C LEU A 37 7.68 0.12 19.91
N ASP A 38 8.65 0.90 20.38
CA ASP A 38 8.44 1.97 21.34
C ASP A 38 8.05 3.27 20.60
N LEU A 39 6.75 3.49 20.45
CA LEU A 39 6.22 4.71 19.81
C LEU A 39 6.45 6.00 20.62
N LYS A 40 7.10 5.94 21.80
CA LYS A 40 7.63 7.11 22.51
C LYS A 40 9.00 7.53 21.97
N ASN A 41 9.77 6.60 21.41
CA ASN A 41 11.00 6.90 20.68
C ASN A 41 10.66 7.58 19.35
N GLU A 42 11.11 8.82 19.15
CA GLU A 42 10.81 9.58 17.94
C GLU A 42 11.43 8.95 16.67
N GLU A 43 12.53 8.19 16.80
CA GLU A 43 13.14 7.45 15.69
C GLU A 43 12.18 6.36 15.19
N GLU A 44 11.70 5.46 16.06
CA GLU A 44 10.75 4.40 15.65
C GLU A 44 9.36 4.94 15.28
N LYS A 45 8.97 6.08 15.87
CA LYS A 45 7.68 6.73 15.60
C LYS A 45 7.64 7.41 14.23
N CYS A 46 8.77 7.87 13.70
CA CYS A 46 8.80 8.52 12.38
C CYS A 46 8.35 7.58 11.25
N PRO A 47 8.94 6.38 11.08
CA PRO A 47 8.49 5.38 10.10
C PRO A 47 7.00 5.09 10.23
N TYR A 48 6.52 4.86 11.46
CA TYR A 48 5.11 4.62 11.74
C TYR A 48 4.22 5.75 11.23
N ARG A 49 4.55 7.01 11.53
CA ARG A 49 3.81 8.18 11.06
C ARG A 49 3.79 8.26 9.53
N LYS A 50 4.94 8.08 8.87
CA LYS A 50 5.05 8.14 7.41
C LYS A 50 4.24 7.03 6.74
N MET A 51 4.36 5.79 7.20
CA MET A 51 3.62 4.66 6.62
C MET A 51 2.12 4.76 6.88
N LYS A 52 1.71 5.15 8.09
CA LYS A 52 0.31 5.38 8.44
C LYS A 52 -0.32 6.43 7.53
N MET A 53 0.33 7.58 7.37
CA MET A 53 -0.13 8.65 6.49
C MET A 53 -0.32 8.15 5.05
N MET A 54 0.65 7.40 4.51
CA MET A 54 0.55 6.88 3.14
C MET A 54 -0.56 5.82 3.00
N PHE A 55 -0.77 4.97 4.01
CA PHE A 55 -1.87 4.00 4.01
C PHE A 55 -3.23 4.70 3.96
N PHE A 56 -3.47 5.68 4.83
CA PHE A 56 -4.74 6.42 4.81
C PHE A 56 -4.92 7.21 3.53
N LYS A 57 -3.85 7.81 3.01
CA LYS A 57 -3.88 8.51 1.72
C LYS A 57 -4.29 7.57 0.58
N TRP A 58 -3.69 6.39 0.49
CA TRP A 58 -4.06 5.38 -0.50
C TRP A 58 -5.54 4.99 -0.39
N LYS A 59 -6.01 4.73 0.83
CA LYS A 59 -7.41 4.37 1.09
C LYS A 59 -8.40 5.48 0.77
N GLN A 60 -8.05 6.73 1.07
CA GLN A 60 -8.91 7.88 0.83
C GLN A 60 -9.03 8.20 -0.66
N ILE A 61 -7.91 8.16 -1.38
CA ILE A 61 -7.86 8.55 -2.79
C ILE A 61 -8.44 7.46 -3.70
N ASN A 62 -8.24 6.18 -3.35
CA ASN A 62 -8.80 5.03 -4.04
C ASN A 62 -8.55 5.01 -5.57
N CYS A 63 -7.37 5.46 -6.03
CA CYS A 63 -7.01 5.34 -7.44
C CYS A 63 -6.72 3.89 -7.82
N GLU A 64 -7.18 3.51 -9.01
CA GLU A 64 -6.94 2.21 -9.63
C GLU A 64 -5.44 1.95 -9.88
N ASN A 65 -5.03 0.69 -9.77
CA ASN A 65 -3.67 0.19 -10.05
C ASN A 65 -2.53 0.83 -9.24
N CYS A 66 -2.85 1.53 -8.16
CA CYS A 66 -1.86 2.30 -7.41
C CYS A 66 -1.30 1.61 -6.17
N GLN A 67 -1.74 0.39 -5.81
CA GLN A 67 -1.32 -0.23 -4.55
C GLN A 67 0.20 -0.34 -4.42
N TYR A 68 0.91 -0.68 -5.51
CA TYR A 68 2.35 -0.89 -5.48
C TYR A 68 3.13 0.42 -5.40
N TYR A 69 2.63 1.49 -6.03
CA TYR A 69 3.18 2.83 -5.83
C TYR A 69 3.12 3.25 -4.36
N PHE A 70 1.95 3.11 -3.73
CA PHE A 70 1.76 3.46 -2.33
C PHE A 70 2.59 2.57 -1.39
N GLN A 71 2.77 1.29 -1.70
CA GLN A 71 3.68 0.41 -0.95
C GLN A 71 5.14 0.85 -1.08
N CYS A 72 5.59 1.19 -2.28
CA CYS A 72 6.95 1.67 -2.53
C CYS A 72 7.23 3.00 -1.81
N ILE A 73 6.42 4.03 -2.07
CA ILE A 73 6.68 5.37 -1.53
C ILE A 73 6.51 5.44 -0.02
N SER A 74 5.65 4.59 0.56
CA SER A 74 5.51 4.43 2.01
C SER A 74 6.82 3.94 2.64
N ASN A 75 7.45 2.90 2.08
CA ASN A 75 8.75 2.39 2.56
C ASN A 75 9.87 3.40 2.35
N TYR A 76 9.90 4.08 1.19
CA TYR A 76 10.87 5.15 0.93
C TYR A 76 10.78 6.27 1.97
N LYS A 77 9.57 6.81 2.20
CA LYS A 77 9.37 7.89 3.17
C LYS A 77 9.65 7.46 4.60
N ALA A 78 9.39 6.20 4.95
CA ALA A 78 9.65 5.64 6.27
C ALA A 78 11.13 5.50 6.59
N ILE A 79 11.99 5.33 5.58
CA ILE A 79 13.44 5.21 5.77
C ILE A 79 14.13 6.54 5.47
N TYR A 80 14.05 7.01 4.22
CA TYR A 80 14.76 8.20 3.76
C TYR A 80 14.14 9.50 4.29
N GLY A 81 12.83 9.50 4.57
CA GLY A 81 12.16 10.61 5.25
C GLY A 81 12.36 10.61 6.77
N CYS A 82 13.08 9.64 7.33
CA CYS A 82 13.29 9.46 8.77
C CYS A 82 14.76 9.27 9.16
N GLN A 83 15.74 9.76 8.38
CA GLN A 83 17.20 9.69 8.64
C GLN A 83 17.91 8.38 8.21
N ASN A 84 17.21 7.43 7.58
CA ASN A 84 17.82 6.23 6.98
C ASN A 84 18.71 5.41 7.93
N SER A 85 18.30 5.26 9.19
CA SER A 85 19.00 4.42 10.17
C SER A 85 18.55 2.95 10.14
N GLU A 86 19.33 2.06 10.75
CA GLU A 86 18.94 0.65 10.93
C GLU A 86 17.67 0.50 11.78
N THR A 87 17.48 1.37 12.79
CA THR A 87 16.24 1.44 13.57
C THR A 87 15.04 1.69 12.66
N ASN A 88 15.13 2.63 11.73
CA ASN A 88 14.03 2.95 10.81
C ASN A 88 13.76 1.82 9.81
N LYS A 89 14.80 1.16 9.31
CA LYS A 89 14.66 -0.02 8.43
C LYS A 89 13.98 -1.16 9.17
N ARG A 90 14.39 -1.44 10.41
CA ARG A 90 13.76 -2.43 11.29
C ARG A 90 12.30 -2.08 11.56
N ALA A 91 12.00 -0.85 11.95
CA ALA A 91 10.64 -0.39 12.23
C ALA A 91 9.73 -0.51 11.01
N THR A 92 10.23 -0.13 9.82
CA THR A 92 9.52 -0.27 8.55
C THR A 92 9.14 -1.72 8.27
N THR A 93 10.05 -2.67 8.49
CA THR A 93 9.78 -4.11 8.35
C THR A 93 8.74 -4.61 9.35
N ILE A 94 8.85 -4.20 10.62
CA ILE A 94 7.88 -4.57 11.68
C ILE A 94 6.47 -4.07 11.32
N ILE A 95 6.33 -2.81 10.91
CA ILE A 95 5.03 -2.24 10.52
C ILE A 95 4.45 -3.03 9.35
N ARG A 96 5.28 -3.36 8.36
CA ARG A 96 4.91 -4.16 7.19
C ARG A 96 4.37 -5.53 7.59
N ASP A 97 5.08 -6.24 8.45
CA ASP A 97 4.69 -7.58 8.91
C ASP A 97 3.42 -7.53 9.76
N CYS A 98 3.29 -6.53 10.64
CA CYS A 98 2.05 -6.29 11.39
C CYS A 98 0.85 -6.03 10.49
N SER A 99 0.99 -5.27 9.39
CA SER A 99 -0.10 -5.04 8.44
C SER A 99 -0.53 -6.34 7.73
N VAL A 100 0.44 -7.20 7.38
CA VAL A 100 0.18 -8.50 6.75
C VAL A 100 -0.54 -9.43 7.72
N SER A 101 -0.03 -9.58 8.94
CA SER A 101 -0.64 -10.43 9.98
C SER A 101 -2.04 -9.98 10.36
N ALA A 102 -2.32 -8.68 10.28
CA ALA A 102 -3.66 -8.12 10.51
C ALA A 102 -4.62 -8.26 9.31
N GLY A 103 -4.18 -8.86 8.21
CA GLY A 103 -4.97 -9.02 6.99
C GLY A 103 -5.26 -7.70 6.25
N LEU A 104 -4.49 -6.63 6.52
CA LEU A 104 -4.68 -5.32 5.88
C LEU A 104 -4.14 -5.26 4.45
N ARG A 105 -3.45 -6.32 4.02
CA ARG A 105 -3.01 -6.53 2.64
C ARG A 105 -2.46 -7.95 2.44
N PRO A 106 -2.58 -8.51 1.22
CA PRO A 106 -1.95 -9.78 0.89
C PRO A 106 -0.43 -9.65 0.71
N ILE A 107 0.29 -10.77 0.91
CA ILE A 107 1.68 -10.89 0.46
C ILE A 107 1.67 -11.28 -1.01
N THR A 108 2.21 -10.44 -1.88
CA THR A 108 2.39 -10.71 -3.31
C THR A 108 3.82 -10.43 -3.72
N ASP A 109 4.31 -11.06 -4.79
CA ASP A 109 5.67 -10.84 -5.29
C ASP A 109 5.88 -9.40 -5.75
N GLN A 110 4.90 -8.84 -6.45
CA GLN A 110 4.88 -7.45 -6.90
C GLN A 110 4.90 -6.50 -5.70
N GLY A 111 4.14 -6.81 -4.64
CA GLY A 111 4.16 -6.02 -3.41
C GLY A 111 5.51 -6.08 -2.70
N ARG A 112 6.12 -7.28 -2.58
CA ARG A 112 7.47 -7.43 -2.02
C ARG A 112 8.51 -6.65 -2.81
N ALA A 113 8.45 -6.70 -4.14
CA ALA A 113 9.33 -5.93 -5.03
C ALA A 113 9.16 -4.43 -4.83
N ALA A 114 7.92 -3.94 -4.73
CA ALA A 114 7.61 -2.53 -4.54
C ALA A 114 8.16 -1.99 -3.21
N GLU A 115 7.92 -2.73 -2.13
CA GLU A 115 8.47 -2.37 -0.83
C GLU A 115 10.00 -2.37 -0.85
N SER A 116 10.61 -3.39 -1.47
CA SER A 116 12.07 -3.51 -1.57
C SER A 116 12.67 -2.32 -2.32
N LEU A 117 12.07 -1.93 -3.46
CA LEU A 117 12.51 -0.76 -4.22
C LEU A 117 12.49 0.50 -3.34
N GLY A 118 11.38 0.74 -2.62
CA GLY A 118 11.26 1.88 -1.71
C GLY A 118 12.28 1.86 -0.57
N ARG A 119 12.50 0.70 0.06
CA ARG A 119 13.48 0.55 1.15
C ARG A 119 14.92 0.81 0.72
N ASN A 120 15.23 0.57 -0.55
CA ASN A 120 16.55 0.77 -1.13
C ASN A 120 16.70 2.13 -1.84
N GLY A 121 15.74 3.04 -1.68
CA GLY A 121 15.84 4.40 -2.21
C GLY A 121 15.54 4.52 -3.71
N GLY A 122 14.92 3.50 -4.30
CA GLY A 122 14.60 3.51 -5.73
C GLY A 122 13.47 4.49 -6.10
N ASN A 123 13.40 4.82 -7.39
CA ASN A 123 12.41 5.74 -7.92
C ASN A 123 11.02 5.05 -8.05
N CYS A 124 10.18 5.22 -7.03
CA CYS A 124 8.83 4.68 -7.00
C CYS A 124 7.91 5.25 -8.08
N ALA A 125 8.10 6.52 -8.45
CA ALA A 125 7.28 7.18 -9.47
C ALA A 125 7.53 6.57 -10.84
N ALA A 126 8.79 6.52 -11.27
CA ALA A 126 9.18 5.90 -12.54
C ALA A 126 8.68 4.45 -12.63
N LYS A 127 8.86 3.64 -11.57
CA LYS A 127 8.49 2.23 -11.61
C LYS A 127 7.00 1.96 -11.52
N TYR A 128 6.27 2.65 -10.64
CA TYR A 128 4.90 2.26 -10.31
C TYR A 128 3.83 3.28 -10.70
N LEU A 129 4.19 4.52 -11.02
CA LEU A 129 3.27 5.43 -11.72
C LEU A 129 3.28 5.13 -13.22
N CYS A 130 4.46 5.05 -13.82
CA CYS A 130 4.60 4.87 -15.27
C CYS A 130 4.40 3.39 -15.69
N ASP A 131 5.24 2.45 -15.22
CA ASP A 131 5.18 1.07 -15.75
C ASP A 131 3.89 0.31 -15.38
N SER A 132 3.27 0.66 -14.25
CA SER A 132 2.08 -0.04 -13.73
C SER A 132 0.77 0.67 -14.06
N ASN A 133 0.80 1.76 -14.84
CA ASN A 133 -0.37 2.58 -15.16
C ASN A 133 -1.20 2.95 -13.92
N CYS A 134 -0.53 3.39 -12.86
CA CYS A 134 -1.22 3.89 -11.68
C CYS A 134 -1.78 5.29 -11.98
N ASN A 135 -3.07 5.45 -11.73
CA ASN A 135 -3.80 6.69 -12.03
C ASN A 135 -3.56 7.80 -11.00
N TYR A 136 -2.71 7.61 -10.00
CA TYR A 136 -2.49 8.60 -8.95
C TYR A 136 -1.54 9.71 -9.40
N ASN A 137 -1.97 10.98 -9.26
CA ASN A 137 -1.12 12.14 -9.46
C ASN A 137 -0.52 12.61 -8.13
N PRO A 138 0.81 12.51 -7.93
CA PRO A 138 1.44 12.97 -6.70
C PRO A 138 1.43 14.50 -6.53
N GLN A 139 1.29 15.28 -7.61
CA GLN A 139 1.39 16.74 -7.57
C GLN A 139 0.16 17.41 -6.96
N ASP A 140 -1.03 17.00 -7.39
CA ASP A 140 -2.31 17.59 -6.96
C ASP A 140 -3.16 16.65 -6.08
N ASN A 141 -2.71 15.41 -5.87
CA ASN A 141 -3.40 14.37 -5.10
C ASN A 141 -4.72 13.90 -5.73
N THR A 142 -4.82 13.87 -7.05
CA THR A 142 -6.01 13.39 -7.78
C THR A 142 -5.79 12.03 -8.45
N CYS A 143 -6.88 11.44 -8.97
CA CYS A 143 -6.81 10.30 -9.88
C CYS A 143 -7.05 10.77 -11.31
N THR A 144 -6.09 10.59 -12.20
CA THR A 144 -6.22 10.89 -13.63
C THR A 144 -5.60 9.75 -14.46
N SER A 145 -5.97 9.65 -15.73
CA SER A 145 -5.70 8.48 -16.58
C SER A 145 -4.24 8.24 -16.94
N SER A 146 -3.29 9.14 -16.61
CA SER A 146 -1.85 8.92 -16.79
C SER A 146 -1.04 10.00 -16.05
N ASN A 147 -0.20 9.59 -15.08
CA ASN A 147 0.59 10.52 -14.26
C ASN A 147 2.08 10.19 -14.21
N CYS A 148 2.68 9.96 -15.38
CA CYS A 148 4.14 9.87 -15.48
C CYS A 148 4.79 11.27 -15.45
N TYR A 149 4.67 11.96 -14.31
CA TYR A 149 5.48 13.15 -14.03
C TYR A 149 6.67 12.71 -13.19
N VAL A 150 7.76 12.39 -13.87
CA VAL A 150 9.05 12.08 -13.25
C VAL A 150 9.72 13.41 -12.86
N ASP A 151 9.39 13.91 -11.67
CA ASP A 151 10.28 14.86 -11.00
C ASP A 151 11.19 14.06 -10.06
N VAL A 152 12.49 14.17 -10.35
CA VAL A 152 13.62 13.47 -9.76
C VAL A 152 13.89 13.97 -8.34
#